data_AF-A0A920FJY9-F1
#
_entry.id   AF-A0A920FJY9-F1
#
_cell.length_a   1.000
_cell.length_b   1.000
_cell.length_c   1.000
_cell.angle_alpha   90.00
_cell.angle_beta   90.00
_cell.angle_gamma   90.00
#
_symmetry.space_group_name_H-M   'P 1'
#
loop_
_entity.id
_entity.type
_entity.pdbx_description
1 polymer ?
#
loop_
_entity_poly.entity_id
_entity_poly.type
_entity_poly.pdbx_seq_one_letter_code
_entity_poly.pdbx_strand_id
1 'polypeptide(L)' 'MKKVSSILLFVILFSCSNEHPAATELCDCYTLVHRELESEKGNQIMDSCEQLLQTNINNLKGTPELDIFFGALNNCR' A
#
# COMPACT_ATOMS: atom_id res chain seq x y z
N MET A 1 -32.46 -28.58 -1.53
CA MET A 1 -32.62 -27.42 -2.44
C MET A 1 -31.92 -26.22 -1.84
N LYS A 2 -31.08 -25.55 -2.65
CA LYS A 2 -30.46 -24.21 -2.47
C LYS A 2 -29.47 -24.12 -1.29
N LYS A 3 -28.14 -24.16 -1.55
CA LYS A 3 -27.28 -23.04 -2.01
C LYS A 3 -27.56 -21.80 -1.14
N VAL A 4 -26.61 -21.27 -0.39
CA VAL A 4 -25.43 -20.59 -0.95
C VAL A 4 -24.24 -20.66 0.02
N SER A 5 -23.13 -21.14 -0.50
CA SER A 5 -21.78 -21.00 0.05
C SER A 5 -21.42 -19.51 0.06
N SER A 6 -21.53 -18.84 1.21
CA SER A 6 -21.12 -17.44 1.33
C SER A 6 -19.63 -17.39 1.66
N ILE A 7 -18.85 -17.49 0.58
CA ILE A 7 -17.59 -16.78 0.33
C ILE A 7 -16.71 -16.61 1.56
N LEU A 8 -15.65 -17.44 1.62
CA LEU A 8 -14.43 -17.11 2.33
C LEU A 8 -14.07 -15.67 1.98
N LEU A 9 -14.26 -14.77 2.94
CA LEU A 9 -13.63 -13.48 2.98
C LEU A 9 -12.14 -13.78 3.21
N PHE A 10 -11.44 -14.15 2.12
CA PHE A 10 -10.00 -14.03 2.05
C PHE A 10 -9.73 -12.55 2.25
N VAL A 11 -9.58 -12.16 3.51
CA VAL A 11 -8.74 -11.04 3.89
C VAL A 11 -7.38 -11.49 3.41
N ILE A 12 -7.10 -11.23 2.13
CA ILE A 12 -5.74 -11.17 1.62
C ILE A 12 -5.18 -10.00 2.41
N LEU A 13 -4.70 -10.31 3.61
CA LEU A 13 -3.70 -9.52 4.29
C LEU A 13 -2.57 -9.48 3.26
N PHE A 14 -2.61 -8.48 2.38
CA PHE A 14 -1.52 -8.10 1.49
C PHE A 14 -0.39 -7.72 2.41
N SER A 15 0.28 -8.76 2.89
CA SER A 15 1.25 -8.64 3.94
C SER A 15 2.52 -8.19 3.23
N CYS A 16 2.64 -6.87 3.01
CA CYS A 16 3.90 -6.18 2.72
C CYS A 16 4.98 -6.52 3.77
N SER A 17 4.60 -7.23 4.84
CA SER A 17 5.36 -7.86 5.93
C SER A 17 6.70 -8.53 5.60
N ASN A 18 7.11 -8.66 4.34
CA ASN A 18 8.41 -9.25 3.99
C ASN A 18 9.40 -8.35 3.26
N GLU A 19 9.05 -7.14 2.82
CA GLU A 19 9.99 -6.36 2.03
C GLU A 19 9.85 -4.86 2.36
N HIS A 20 10.92 -4.28 2.93
CA HIS A 20 11.14 -2.86 3.20
C HIS A 20 10.08 -2.11 4.07
N PRO A 21 10.43 -1.64 5.29
CA PRO A 21 9.49 -0.93 6.18
C PRO A 21 8.79 0.27 5.54
N ALA A 22 9.54 1.08 4.77
CA ALA A 22 8.99 2.25 4.09
C ALA A 22 7.99 1.88 2.98
N ALA A 23 8.13 0.69 2.37
CA ALA A 23 7.16 0.22 1.39
C ALA A 23 5.88 -0.22 2.10
N THR A 24 6.00 -0.93 3.24
CA THR A 24 4.84 -1.33 4.06
C THR A 24 4.00 -0.13 4.48
N GLU A 25 4.64 0.94 4.98
CA GLU A 25 3.95 2.18 5.36
C GLU A 25 3.19 2.79 4.18
N LEU A 26 3.78 2.76 2.99
CA LEU A 26 3.16 3.26 1.78
C LEU A 26 2.00 2.36 1.28
N CYS A 27 2.11 1.03 1.44
CA CYS A 27 1.01 0.09 1.18
C CYS A 27 -0.21 0.43 2.04
N ASP A 28 0.02 0.65 3.33
CA ASP A 28 -1.04 0.93 4.28
C ASP A 28 -1.69 2.28 3.96
N CYS A 29 -0.88 3.27 3.56
CA CYS A 29 -1.38 4.55 3.09
C CYS A 29 -2.31 4.39 1.87
N TYR A 30 -1.88 3.68 0.83
CA TYR A 30 -2.73 3.44 -0.35
C TYR A 30 -3.96 2.57 -0.04
N THR A 31 -3.89 1.69 0.96
CA THR A 31 -5.05 0.95 1.44
C THR A 31 -6.08 1.89 2.07
N LEU A 32 -5.65 2.90 2.81
CA LEU A 32 -6.54 3.93 3.36
C LEU A 32 -7.19 4.76 2.25
N VAL A 33 -6.45 5.10 1.19
CA VAL A 33 -7.02 5.77 0.01
C VAL A 33 -8.16 4.94 -0.61
N HIS A 34 -7.93 3.64 -0.83
CA HIS A 34 -8.95 2.76 -1.39
C HIS A 34 -10.20 2.65 -0.52
N ARG A 35 -10.06 2.70 0.81
CA ARG A 35 -11.20 2.69 1.74
C ARG A 35 -12.02 3.97 1.72
N GLU A 36 -11.40 5.09 1.35
CA GLU A 36 -11.98 6.43 1.39
C GLU A 36 -12.23 6.99 -0.03
N LEU A 37 -12.14 6.14 -1.06
CA LEU A 37 -12.08 6.50 -2.49
C LEU A 37 -13.26 7.38 -2.98
N GLU A 38 -14.44 7.23 -2.37
CA GLU A 38 -15.64 8.00 -2.74
C GLU A 38 -15.83 9.30 -1.94
N SER A 39 -14.82 9.69 -1.14
CA SER A 39 -14.86 10.89 -0.30
C SER A 39 -13.79 11.91 -0.69
N GLU A 40 -14.03 13.19 -0.41
CA GLU A 40 -13.02 14.26 -0.51
C GLU A 40 -11.76 13.94 0.32
N LYS A 41 -11.95 13.20 1.43
CA LYS A 41 -10.90 12.71 2.30
C LYS A 41 -9.96 11.72 1.58
N GLY A 42 -10.47 10.94 0.62
CA GLY A 42 -9.66 10.03 -0.20
C GLY A 42 -8.57 10.77 -0.98
N ASN A 43 -8.88 11.94 -1.55
CA ASN A 43 -7.91 12.78 -2.26
C ASN A 43 -6.85 13.34 -1.31
N GLN A 44 -7.24 13.82 -0.13
CA GLN A 44 -6.29 14.34 0.86
C GLN A 44 -5.33 13.25 1.36
N ILE A 45 -5.83 12.03 1.54
CA ILE A 45 -4.99 10.88 1.91
C ILE A 45 -4.06 10.53 0.75
N MET A 46 -4.54 10.55 -0.50
CA MET A 46 -3.70 10.30 -1.67
C MET A 46 -2.52 11.28 -1.76
N ASP A 47 -2.78 12.58 -1.61
CA ASP A 47 -1.72 13.60 -1.59
C ASP A 47 -0.69 13.32 -0.49
N SER A 48 -1.15 12.87 0.67
CA SER A 48 -0.27 12.49 1.78
C SER A 48 0.57 11.24 1.44
N CYS A 49 -0.01 10.24 0.79
CA CYS A 49 0.72 9.05 0.35
C CYS A 49 1.75 9.39 -0.73
N GLU A 50 1.45 10.31 -1.65
CA GLU A 50 2.40 10.76 -2.67
C GLU A 50 3.60 11.48 -2.03
N GLN A 51 3.36 12.33 -1.02
CA GLN A 51 4.44 12.98 -0.27
C GLN A 51 5.31 11.96 0.47
N LEU A 52 4.71 10.92 1.05
CA LEU A 52 5.43 9.84 1.71
C LEU A 52 6.30 9.07 0.71
N LEU A 53 5.78 8.74 -0.48
CA LEU A 53 6.54 8.12 -1.56
C LEU A 53 7.77 8.97 -1.93
N GLN A 54 7.60 10.27 -2.18
CA GLN A 54 8.70 11.16 -2.53
C GLN A 54 9.75 11.27 -1.41
N THR A 55 9.29 11.32 -0.16
CA THR A 55 10.17 11.35 1.01
C THR A 55 11.02 10.09 1.09
N ASN A 56 10.41 8.91 0.92
CA ASN A 56 11.11 7.63 0.94
C ASN A 56 12.10 7.50 -0.23
N ILE A 57 11.71 7.92 -1.44
CA ILE A 57 12.62 7.96 -2.59
C ILE A 57 13.83 8.84 -2.30
N ASN A 58 13.62 10.04 -1.76
CA ASN A 58 14.71 10.98 -1.46
C ASN A 58 15.64 10.44 -0.37
N ASN A 59 15.10 9.78 0.65
CA ASN A 59 15.88 9.20 1.74
C ASN A 59 16.73 7.99 1.30
N LEU A 60 16.20 7.20 0.36
CA LEU A 60 16.88 6.00 -0.15
C LEU A 60 17.71 6.29 -1.41
N LYS A 61 17.70 7.53 -1.92
CA LYS A 61 18.37 7.89 -3.16
C LYS A 61 19.87 7.63 -3.06
N GLY A 62 20.39 6.82 -3.98
CA GLY A 62 21.80 6.45 -4.03
C GLY A 62 22.18 5.31 -3.08
N THR A 63 21.20 4.67 -2.43
CA THR A 63 21.40 3.43 -1.67
C THR A 63 20.87 2.24 -2.47
N PRO A 64 21.40 1.02 -2.25
CA PRO A 64 20.83 -0.19 -2.83
C PRO A 64 19.43 -0.52 -2.29
N GLU A 65 19.01 0.12 -1.19
CA GLU A 65 17.69 -0.10 -0.59
C GLU A 65 16.57 0.52 -1.43
N LEU A 66 16.86 1.47 -2.32
CA LEU A 66 15.86 2.07 -3.21
C LEU A 66 15.23 1.01 -4.14
N ASP A 67 16.03 0.10 -4.67
CA ASP A 67 15.54 -0.98 -5.54
C ASP A 67 14.70 -1.99 -4.75
N ILE A 68 15.11 -2.29 -3.50
CA ILE A 68 14.36 -3.16 -2.59
C ILE A 68 13.02 -2.50 -2.22
N PHE A 69 13.01 -1.20 -1.97
CA PHE A 69 11.80 -0.41 -1.70
C PHE A 69 10.82 -0.46 -2.87
N PHE A 70 11.28 -0.24 -4.11
CA PHE A 70 10.39 -0.35 -5.28
C PHE A 70 9.95 -1.79 -5.56
N GLY A 71 10.81 -2.78 -5.34
CA GLY A 71 10.46 -4.19 -5.43
C GLY A 71 9.33 -4.54 -4.47
N ALA A 72 9.49 -4.16 -3.20
CA ALA A 72 8.48 -4.31 -2.18
C ALA A 72 7.16 -3.60 -2.54
N LEU A 73 7.24 -2.34 -3.00
CA LEU A 73 6.08 -1.52 -3.33
C LEU A 73 5.25 -2.09 -4.50
N ASN A 74 5.88 -2.81 -5.42
CA ASN A 74 5.17 -3.48 -6.51
C ASN A 74 4.33 -4.67 -6.04
N ASN A 75 4.67 -5.29 -4.90
CA ASN A 75 3.91 -6.41 -4.33
C ASN A 75 2.61 -5.98 -3.64
N CYS A 76 2.36 -4.67 -3.57
CA CYS A 76 1.22 -4.06 -2.89
C CYS A 76 0.06 -3.77 -3.85
N ARG A 77 0.30 -3.89 -5.17
CA ARG A 77 -0.63 -3.56 -6.25
C ARG A 77 -1.53 -4.75 -6.62
#